data_AF-A0A959P1T6-F1
#
_entry.id   AF-A0A959P1T6-F1
#
_cell.length_a   1.000
_cell.length_b   1.000
_cell.length_c   1.000
_cell.angle_alpha   90.00
_cell.angle_beta   90.00
_cell.angle_gamma   90.00
#
_symmetry.space_group_name_H-M   'P 1'
#
loop_
_entity.id
_entity.type
_entity.pdbx_description
1 polymer ?
#
loop_
_entity_poly.entity_id
_entity_poly.type
_entity_poly.pdbx_seq_one_letter_code
_entity_poly.pdbx_strand_id
1 'polypeptide(L)' 'KCEACGGGAIVTLLKSLKLKNFYKSKVVAHSDSGDITGDNTGVVGYLSAVIYN' A
#
# COMPACT_ATOMS: atom_id res chain seq x y z
N LYS A 1 -11.76 7.24 8.95
CA LYS A 1 -10.91 7.92 7.95
C LYS A 1 -9.54 7.28 8.07
N CYS A 2 -9.07 6.57 7.04
CA CYS A 2 -7.77 5.89 7.07
C CYS A 2 -6.81 6.66 6.17
N GLU A 3 -5.61 6.92 6.67
CA GLU A 3 -4.61 7.73 5.99
C GLU A 3 -3.34 6.89 5.82
N ALA A 4 -2.94 6.66 4.57
CA ALA A 4 -1.68 6.01 4.29
C ALA A 4 -0.54 7.00 4.56
N CYS A 5 0.29 6.72 5.56
CA CYS A 5 1.55 7.43 5.74
C CYS A 5 2.39 7.23 4.48
N GLY A 6 2.63 8.30 3.72
CA GLY A 6 3.33 8.25 2.43
C GLY A 6 2.45 8.22 1.18
N GLY A 7 1.16 8.58 1.27
CA GLY A 7 0.28 8.69 0.08
C GLY A 7 0.86 9.52 -1.07
N GLY A 8 1.62 10.59 -0.78
CA GLY A 8 2.33 11.37 -1.80
C GLY A 8 3.39 10.56 -2.57
N ALA A 9 4.16 9.72 -1.87
CA ALA A 9 5.16 8.85 -2.49
C ALA A 9 4.50 7.77 -3.35
N ILE A 10 3.39 7.19 -2.88
CA ILE A 10 2.60 6.20 -3.63
C ILE A 10 2.08 6.82 -4.94
N VAL A 11 1.48 8.01 -4.88
CA VAL A 11 0.99 8.71 -6.08
C VAL A 11 2.13 9.06 -7.04
N THR A 12 3.29 9.46 -6.52
CA THR A 12 4.47 9.77 -7.33
C THR A 12 4.96 8.54 -8.08
N LEU A 13 5.09 7.40 -7.39
CA LEU A 13 5.44 6.12 -7.98
C LEU A 13 4.46 5.73 -9.10
N LEU A 14 3.16 5.77 -8.82
CA LEU A 14 2.13 5.42 -9.82
C LEU A 14 2.18 6.32 -11.07
N LYS A 15 2.43 7.61 -10.89
CA LYS A 15 2.63 8.55 -12.02
C LYS A 15 3.89 8.19 -12.82
N SER A 16 5.00 7.87 -12.16
CA SER A 16 6.23 7.45 -12.84
C SER A 16 6.05 6.15 -13.63
N LEU A 17 5.27 5.20 -13.12
CA LEU A 17 4.96 3.94 -13.82
C LEU A 17 4.09 4.17 -15.06
N LYS A 18 3.11 5.08 -14.97
CA LYS A 18 2.30 5.50 -16.11
C LYS A 18 3.16 6.05 -17.25
N LEU A 19 4.18 6.85 -16.93
CA LEU A 19 5.14 7.35 -17.93
C LEU A 19 5.96 6.23 -18.58
N LYS A 20 6.17 5.12 -17.88
CA LYS A 20 6.91 3.95 -18.38
C LYS A 20 6.01 2.87 -18.98
N ASN A 21 4.69 3.07 -19.05
CA ASN A 21 3.70 2.08 -19.48
C ASN A 21 3.67 0.77 -18.66
N PHE A 22 4.03 0.82 -17.38
CA PHE A 22 3.88 -0.31 -16.46
C PHE A 22 2.53 -0.23 -15.76
N TYR A 23 1.67 -1.23 -15.98
CA TYR A 23 0.30 -1.26 -15.43
C TYR A 23 0.00 -2.49 -14.58
N LYS A 24 0.91 -3.46 -14.51
CA LYS A 24 0.70 -4.66 -13.70
C LYS A 24 1.28 -4.45 -12.32
N SER A 25 0.45 -4.69 -11.30
CA SER A 25 0.87 -4.70 -9.91
C SER A 25 0.24 -5.89 -9.19
N LYS A 26 0.86 -6.32 -8.11
CA LYS A 26 0.37 -7.40 -7.25
C LYS A 26 0.65 -7.06 -5.79
N VAL A 27 -0.37 -7.15 -4.96
CA VAL A 27 -0.20 -7.14 -3.50
C VAL A 27 0.42 -8.47 -3.08
N VAL A 28 1.58 -8.41 -2.42
CA VAL A 28 2.32 -9.59 -1.95
C VAL A 28 1.94 -9.95 -0.53
N ALA A 29 1.70 -8.94 0.32
CA ALA A 29 1.26 -9.14 1.69
C ALA A 29 0.47 -7.93 2.18
N HIS A 30 -0.50 -8.19 3.06
CA HIS A 30 -1.26 -7.19 3.79
C HIS A 30 -1.49 -7.72 5.20
N SER A 31 -1.35 -6.85 6.20
CA SER A 31 -1.61 -7.15 7.61
C SER A 31 -1.88 -5.82 8.32
N ASP A 32 -2.35 -5.85 9.55
CA ASP A 32 -2.55 -4.64 10.35
C ASP A 32 -2.22 -4.86 11.82
N SER A 33 -2.06 -3.78 12.57
CA SER A 33 -1.68 -3.86 13.98
C SER A 33 -2.73 -4.53 14.89
N GLY A 34 -3.98 -4.67 14.42
CA GLY A 34 -5.04 -5.38 15.13
C GLY A 34 -4.82 -6.89 15.17
N ASP A 35 -4.08 -7.45 14.20
CA ASP A 35 -3.72 -8.88 14.14
C ASP A 35 -2.95 -9.36 15.38
N ILE A 36 -2.28 -8.44 16.10
CA ILE A 36 -1.42 -8.76 17.25
C ILE A 36 -2.16 -8.55 18.58
N THR A 37 -2.99 -7.52 18.68
CA THR A 37 -3.59 -7.07 19.95
C THR A 37 -5.07 -7.43 20.12
N GLY A 38 -5.78 -7.79 19.04
CA GLY A 38 -7.22 -8.12 19.08
C GLY A 38 -8.14 -6.90 19.27
N ASP A 39 -7.58 -5.69 19.29
CA ASP A 39 -8.31 -4.44 19.42
C ASP A 39 -8.31 -3.69 18.07
N ASN A 40 -9.48 -3.60 17.45
CA ASN A 40 -9.68 -3.01 16.12
C ASN A 40 -10.21 -1.56 16.17
N THR A 41 -10.18 -0.92 17.35
CA THR A 41 -10.70 0.45 17.50
C THR A 41 -9.82 1.51 16.82
N GLY A 42 -8.56 1.19 16.51
CA GLY A 42 -7.66 1.98 15.67
C GLY A 42 -6.43 1.18 15.25
N VAL A 43 -6.38 0.73 13.99
CA VAL A 43 -5.31 -0.12 13.47
C VAL A 43 -4.48 0.59 12.41
N VAL A 44 -3.17 0.27 12.37
CA VAL A 44 -2.26 0.68 11.31
C VAL A 44 -2.15 -0.47 10.30
N GLY A 45 -2.62 -0.23 9.08
CA GLY A 45 -2.49 -1.18 7.99
C GLY A 45 -1.10 -1.15 7.36
N TYR A 46 -0.52 -2.32 7.15
CA TYR A 46 0.72 -2.55 6.42
C TYR A 46 0.40 -3.18 5.07
N LEU A 47 0.97 -2.63 3.99
CA LEU A 47 0.76 -3.13 2.63
C LEU A 47 2.10 -3.29 1.92
N SER A 48 2.33 -4.47 1.34
CA SER A 48 3.46 -4.75 0.46
C SER A 48 2.95 -5.10 -0.93
N ALA A 49 3.42 -4.39 -1.95
CA ALA A 49 3.04 -4.61 -3.35
C ALA A 49 4.25 -4.53 -4.28
N VAL A 50 4.20 -5.26 -5.38
CA VAL A 50 5.20 -5.26 -6.46
C VAL A 50 4.58 -4.82 -7.77
N ILE A 51 5.38 -4.16 -8.61
CA ILE A 51 5.01 -3.80 -9.98
C ILE A 51 5.86 -4.62 -10.94
N TYR A 52 5.25 -5.14 -12.00
CA TYR A 52 5.90 -6.02 -12.98
C TYR A 52 5.41 -5.72 -14.41
N ASN A 53 6.05 -6.34 -15.41
CA ASN A 53 5.72 -6.18 -16.83
C ASN A 53 4.85 -7.33 -17.35
#